data_AF-A0A4Y9ZGT6-F1
#
_entry.id   AF-A0A4Y9ZGT6-F1
#
_cell.length_a   1.000
_cell.length_b   1.000
_cell.length_c   1.000
_cell.angle_alpha   90.00
_cell.angle_beta   90.00
_cell.angle_gamma   90.00
#
_symmetry.space_group_name_H-M   'P 1'
#
loop_
_entity.id
_entity.type
_entity.pdbx_description
1 polymer ?
#
loop_
_entity_poly.entity_id
_entity_poly.type
_entity_poly.pdbx_seq_one_letter_code
_entity_poly.pdbx_strand_id
1 'polypeptide(L)'
;MQKAIAQCSALPISFEVEFRPFLLHPDLPDEGLDKLEWFYRKIGKAKFDSIMEMAIQQGENVGISFSFQGKIAQTTRAHRLMNKALQIGGSPKQLELVRLLFKAYMEEEQDIADMAMLSEMAECAGVMSKDDAIKFLDSDELLEEVMTQVAEARGKGVTGVPFTIIDGKWAVSGGQMAPVYVKIFNKLASAQSGPDVQCSKRLTNAYLLSFLVVCTTSIFSPVVRVLHFDGEPHYVSEDGTIPYISDIGADILKPLFIVGCSITAVSFVLSLIVERFLRHHGRLYPDLRKRERVFSWLAILASFMGGAGLILLSIFDTKRHVSAHRSFLVVFIVGVALSAIFTIAEYVWLSKDYRDVRQLKTAYILKAIITSILVILAIAFAVELYANDNVGGVLEWVIAFLYTLFLLTFVYDLRLSKGVHKHELSDGKPLAPREPEMQQV
;
A
#
# COMPACT_ATOMS: atom_id res chain seq x y z
N MET A 1 -8.62 5.52 -22.43
CA MET A 1 -8.88 6.79 -21.71
C MET A 1 -10.07 7.57 -22.26
N GLN A 2 -10.04 8.08 -23.50
CA GLN A 2 -11.11 8.95 -24.04
C GLN A 2 -12.51 8.34 -24.04
N LYS A 3 -12.65 7.06 -24.39
CA LYS A 3 -13.93 6.32 -24.26
C LYS A 3 -14.48 6.37 -22.83
N ALA A 4 -13.60 6.26 -21.81
CA ALA A 4 -14.00 6.35 -20.42
C ALA A 4 -14.39 7.78 -20.01
N ILE A 5 -13.66 8.80 -20.48
CA ILE A 5 -14.00 10.21 -20.25
C ILE A 5 -15.38 10.52 -20.84
N ALA A 6 -15.66 10.09 -22.07
CA ALA A 6 -16.96 10.28 -22.72
C ALA A 6 -18.11 9.60 -21.93
N GLN A 7 -17.90 8.36 -21.48
CA GLN A 7 -18.87 7.61 -20.65
C GLN A 7 -19.12 8.26 -19.29
N CYS A 8 -18.16 9.03 -18.78
CA CYS A 8 -18.21 9.68 -17.47
C CYS A 8 -18.46 11.19 -17.55
N SER A 9 -18.89 11.72 -18.70
CA SER A 9 -19.09 13.16 -18.92
C SER A 9 -20.17 13.79 -18.02
N ALA A 10 -21.10 12.99 -17.49
CA ALA A 10 -22.14 13.44 -16.56
C ALA A 10 -21.68 13.44 -15.08
N LEU A 11 -20.49 12.91 -14.77
CA LEU A 11 -19.97 12.93 -13.42
C LEU A 11 -19.55 14.36 -13.01
N PRO A 12 -19.69 14.75 -11.74
CA PRO A 12 -19.25 16.05 -11.23
C PRO A 12 -17.72 16.13 -11.07
N ILE A 13 -16.97 15.79 -12.12
CA ILE A 13 -15.50 15.82 -12.16
C ILE A 13 -15.03 16.43 -13.48
N SER A 14 -13.91 17.13 -13.45
CA SER A 14 -13.25 17.66 -14.65
C SER A 14 -12.10 16.76 -15.07
N PHE A 15 -11.79 16.75 -16.38
CA PHE A 15 -10.71 15.95 -16.93
C PHE A 15 -9.69 16.85 -17.60
N GLU A 16 -8.47 16.85 -17.05
CA GLU A 16 -7.29 17.42 -17.70
C GLU A 16 -6.30 16.27 -17.94
N VAL A 17 -5.88 16.10 -19.19
CA VAL A 17 -5.00 15.01 -19.60
C VAL A 17 -3.70 15.61 -20.09
N GLU A 18 -2.61 15.27 -19.43
CA GLU A 18 -1.26 15.69 -19.81
C GLU A 18 -0.41 14.47 -20.16
N PHE A 19 0.24 14.52 -21.31
CA PHE A 19 1.21 13.52 -21.75
C PHE A 19 2.60 13.91 -21.27
N ARG A 20 3.22 13.06 -20.45
CA ARG A 20 4.56 13.26 -19.92
C ARG A 20 5.58 12.41 -20.70
N PRO A 21 6.79 12.93 -20.96
CA PRO A 21 7.80 12.21 -21.71
C PRO A 21 8.38 11.03 -20.93
N PHE A 22 8.69 9.95 -21.64
CA PHE A 22 9.39 8.80 -21.08
C PHE A 22 10.16 8.07 -22.19
N LEU A 23 11.47 7.95 -22.02
CA LEU A 23 12.34 7.26 -22.98
C LEU A 23 12.49 5.79 -22.60
N LEU A 24 11.91 4.90 -23.40
CA LEU A 24 12.07 3.43 -23.28
C LEU A 24 13.50 3.00 -23.60
N HIS A 25 14.08 3.57 -24.65
CA HIS A 25 15.38 3.21 -25.19
C HIS A 25 16.20 4.48 -25.45
N PRO A 26 16.75 5.10 -24.37
CA PRO A 26 17.49 6.36 -24.47
C PRO A 26 18.82 6.25 -25.21
N ASP A 27 19.26 5.04 -25.57
CA ASP A 27 20.52 4.80 -26.30
C ASP A 27 20.32 4.56 -27.81
N LEU A 28 19.09 4.67 -28.34
CA LEU A 28 18.86 4.58 -29.78
C LEU A 28 19.55 5.74 -30.54
N PRO A 29 19.93 5.57 -31.81
CA PRO A 29 20.43 6.66 -32.63
C PRO A 29 19.28 7.54 -33.16
N ASP A 30 19.62 8.76 -33.57
CA ASP A 30 18.68 9.72 -34.19
C ASP A 30 18.36 9.35 -35.64
N GLU A 31 19.29 8.71 -36.36
CA GLU A 31 19.10 8.29 -37.76
C GLU A 31 18.06 7.16 -37.89
N GLY A 32 17.76 6.51 -36.77
CA GLY A 32 16.87 5.36 -36.67
C GLY A 32 17.47 4.05 -37.17
N LEU A 33 16.92 2.95 -36.70
CA LEU A 33 17.24 1.59 -37.11
C LEU A 33 15.99 0.93 -37.69
N ASP A 34 16.15 -0.11 -38.51
CA ASP A 34 15.01 -0.92 -38.94
C ASP A 34 14.30 -1.51 -37.71
N LYS A 35 12.99 -1.21 -37.59
CA LYS A 35 12.22 -1.51 -36.38
C LYS A 35 12.13 -3.01 -36.13
N LEU A 36 11.81 -3.80 -37.16
CA LEU A 36 11.68 -5.26 -37.05
C LEU A 36 13.02 -5.90 -36.72
N GLU A 37 14.06 -5.58 -37.48
CA GLU A 37 15.37 -6.18 -37.30
C GLU A 37 15.92 -5.90 -35.90
N TRP A 38 15.73 -4.68 -35.41
CA TRP A 38 16.13 -4.29 -34.06
C TRP A 38 15.39 -5.10 -32.98
N PHE A 39 14.07 -5.24 -33.08
CA PHE A 39 13.29 -6.03 -32.11
C PHE A 39 13.63 -7.52 -32.18
N TYR A 40 13.82 -8.08 -33.38
CA TYR A 40 14.24 -9.47 -33.57
C TYR A 40 15.60 -9.74 -32.93
N ARG A 41 16.57 -8.83 -33.07
CA ARG A 41 17.86 -8.94 -32.38
C ARG A 41 17.72 -8.82 -30.87
N LYS A 42 16.86 -7.91 -30.37
CA LYS A 42 16.75 -7.60 -28.94
C LYS A 42 16.03 -8.67 -28.12
N ILE A 43 14.92 -9.18 -28.62
CA ILE A 43 14.06 -10.08 -27.83
C ILE A 43 13.74 -11.41 -28.54
N GLY A 44 14.23 -11.60 -29.76
CA GLY A 44 14.02 -12.81 -30.57
C GLY A 44 12.74 -12.77 -31.40
N LYS A 45 12.82 -13.28 -32.63
CA LYS A 45 11.73 -13.27 -33.62
C LYS A 45 10.42 -13.85 -33.09
N ALA A 46 10.45 -15.09 -32.61
CA ALA A 46 9.25 -15.78 -32.15
C ALA A 46 8.51 -15.03 -31.03
N LYS A 47 9.25 -14.42 -30.09
CA LYS A 47 8.66 -13.65 -28.99
C LYS A 47 8.08 -12.34 -29.48
N PHE A 48 8.78 -11.65 -30.39
CA PHE A 48 8.28 -10.39 -30.94
C PHE A 48 7.07 -10.58 -31.84
N ASP A 49 7.04 -11.63 -32.67
CA ASP A 49 5.89 -11.96 -33.52
C ASP A 49 4.62 -12.17 -32.67
N SER A 50 4.72 -12.88 -31.54
CA SER A 50 3.59 -13.05 -30.61
C SER A 50 3.12 -11.73 -29.97
N ILE A 51 4.04 -10.82 -29.65
CA ILE A 51 3.69 -9.48 -29.12
C ILE A 51 2.99 -8.65 -30.21
N MET A 52 3.49 -8.71 -31.44
CA MET A 52 2.93 -8.02 -32.59
C MET A 52 1.50 -8.48 -32.86
N GLU A 53 1.26 -9.80 -32.95
CA GLU A 53 -0.08 -10.37 -33.14
C GLU A 53 -1.07 -9.89 -32.06
N MET A 54 -0.65 -9.95 -30.79
CA MET A 54 -1.47 -9.48 -29.68
C MET A 54 -1.77 -7.98 -29.78
N ALA A 55 -0.78 -7.16 -30.14
CA ALA A 55 -0.96 -5.72 -30.28
C ALA A 55 -1.90 -5.37 -31.43
N ILE A 56 -1.78 -6.03 -32.58
CA ILE A 56 -2.68 -5.87 -33.75
C ILE A 56 -4.12 -6.19 -33.34
N GLN A 57 -4.35 -7.34 -32.71
CA GLN A 57 -5.69 -7.75 -32.26
C GLN A 57 -6.30 -6.74 -31.28
N GLN A 58 -5.50 -6.19 -30.35
CA GLN A 58 -5.97 -5.16 -29.42
C GLN A 58 -6.23 -3.82 -30.13
N GLY A 59 -5.40 -3.46 -31.10
CA GLY A 59 -5.56 -2.26 -31.93
C GLY A 59 -6.88 -2.28 -32.71
N GLU A 60 -7.20 -3.39 -33.36
CA GLU A 60 -8.46 -3.57 -34.10
C GLU A 60 -9.70 -3.33 -33.23
N ASN A 61 -9.69 -3.81 -31.98
CA ASN A 61 -10.78 -3.62 -31.02
C ASN A 61 -11.03 -2.13 -30.67
N VAL A 62 -10.05 -1.27 -30.92
CA VAL A 62 -10.14 0.18 -30.65
C VAL A 62 -10.03 1.04 -31.91
N GLY A 63 -9.93 0.43 -33.09
CA GLY A 63 -9.84 1.11 -34.38
C GLY A 63 -8.44 1.68 -34.68
N ILE A 64 -7.38 1.04 -34.23
CA ILE A 64 -5.98 1.39 -34.52
C ILE A 64 -5.37 0.28 -35.38
N SER A 65 -4.83 0.64 -36.54
CA SER A 65 -4.20 -0.30 -37.47
C SER A 65 -2.68 -0.29 -37.29
N PHE A 66 -2.19 -0.99 -36.26
CA PHE A 66 -0.76 -1.02 -35.95
C PHE A 66 0.08 -1.61 -37.11
N SER A 67 1.10 -0.86 -37.52
CA SER A 67 2.23 -1.33 -38.33
C SER A 67 3.51 -1.35 -37.50
N PHE A 68 4.24 -2.45 -37.63
CA PHE A 68 5.55 -2.65 -36.99
C PHE A 68 6.72 -2.48 -37.96
N GLN A 69 6.45 -1.95 -39.15
CA GLN A 69 7.48 -1.60 -40.12
C GLN A 69 8.03 -0.18 -39.84
N GLY A 70 8.89 0.29 -40.75
CA GLY A 70 9.57 1.58 -40.63
C GLY A 70 10.73 1.53 -39.63
N LYS A 71 11.01 2.67 -39.02
CA LYS A 71 12.18 2.85 -38.16
C LYS A 71 11.85 2.90 -36.68
N ILE A 72 12.83 2.58 -35.85
CA ILE A 72 12.86 2.88 -34.41
C ILE A 72 14.04 3.82 -34.11
N ALA A 73 13.78 4.94 -33.46
CA ALA A 73 14.75 6.01 -33.23
C ALA A 73 14.52 6.68 -31.87
N GLN A 74 15.36 7.66 -31.53
CA GLN A 74 15.11 8.53 -30.38
C GLN A 74 13.81 9.32 -30.52
N THR A 75 13.10 9.49 -29.41
CA THR A 75 11.83 10.24 -29.38
C THR A 75 11.97 11.59 -28.67
N THR A 76 13.19 12.01 -28.32
CA THR A 76 13.43 13.26 -27.59
C THR A 76 12.89 14.48 -28.34
N ARG A 77 13.08 14.57 -29.66
CA ARG A 77 12.52 15.63 -30.51
C ARG A 77 10.99 15.68 -30.45
N ALA A 78 10.34 14.53 -30.62
CA ALA A 78 8.88 14.41 -30.51
C ALA A 78 8.38 14.81 -29.11
N HIS A 79 9.09 14.42 -28.05
CA HIS A 79 8.76 14.81 -26.67
C HIS A 79 8.91 16.32 -26.42
N ARG A 80 9.95 16.96 -26.97
CA ARG A 80 10.12 18.42 -26.91
C ARG A 80 8.96 19.13 -27.59
N LEU A 81 8.55 18.66 -28.78
CA LEU A 81 7.42 19.21 -29.50
C LEU A 81 6.09 19.03 -28.73
N MET A 82 5.93 17.90 -28.04
CA MET A 82 4.79 17.64 -27.15
C MET A 82 4.72 18.58 -25.95
N ASN A 83 5.86 18.93 -25.34
CA ASN A 83 5.92 19.94 -24.29
C ASN A 83 5.65 21.35 -24.83
N LYS A 84 6.11 21.65 -26.05
CA LYS A 84 5.85 22.92 -26.72
C LYS A 84 4.36 23.11 -27.05
N ALA A 85 3.70 22.05 -27.53
CA ALA A 85 2.25 22.04 -27.76
C ALA A 85 1.46 22.31 -26.48
N LEU A 86 1.90 21.76 -25.34
CA LEU A 86 1.32 22.03 -24.03
C LEU A 86 1.50 23.50 -23.61
N GLN A 87 2.70 24.10 -23.80
CA GLN A 87 2.94 25.51 -23.48
C GLN A 87 2.08 26.48 -24.30
N ILE A 88 1.82 26.15 -25.57
CA ILE A 88 1.09 27.04 -26.49
C ILE A 88 -0.42 26.93 -26.32
N GLY A 89 -0.94 25.70 -26.21
CA GLY A 89 -2.39 25.46 -26.28
C GLY A 89 -2.93 24.49 -25.24
N GLY A 90 -2.16 24.21 -24.18
CA GLY A 90 -2.55 23.34 -23.08
C GLY A 90 -2.79 21.88 -23.49
N SER A 91 -3.48 21.14 -22.63
CA SER A 91 -3.83 19.73 -22.85
C SER A 91 -4.56 19.47 -24.18
N PRO A 92 -5.51 20.30 -24.65
CA PRO A 92 -6.18 20.06 -25.93
C PRO A 92 -5.21 20.05 -27.12
N LYS A 93 -4.29 21.03 -27.19
CA LYS A 93 -3.30 21.12 -28.27
C LYS A 93 -2.29 19.99 -28.21
N GLN A 94 -1.84 19.65 -27.01
CA GLN A 94 -0.97 18.49 -26.79
C GLN A 94 -1.65 17.18 -27.25
N LEU A 95 -2.94 17.02 -27.00
CA LEU A 95 -3.71 15.86 -27.43
C LEU A 95 -3.92 15.80 -28.95
N GLU A 96 -4.09 16.94 -29.63
CA GLU A 96 -4.14 16.99 -31.09
C GLU A 96 -2.82 16.49 -31.70
N LEU A 97 -1.69 17.03 -31.24
CA LEU A 97 -0.38 16.66 -31.74
C LEU A 97 -0.07 15.17 -31.48
N VAL A 98 -0.33 14.65 -30.28
CA VAL A 98 0.01 13.25 -29.97
C VAL A 98 -0.74 12.25 -30.84
N ARG A 99 -1.97 12.57 -31.25
CA ARG A 99 -2.75 11.71 -32.14
C ARG A 99 -2.13 11.64 -33.52
N LEU A 100 -1.69 12.78 -34.05
CA LEU A 100 -1.00 12.84 -35.33
C LEU A 100 0.33 12.08 -35.29
N LEU A 101 1.14 12.31 -34.25
CA LEU A 101 2.42 11.61 -34.06
C LEU A 101 2.25 10.10 -33.90
N PHE A 102 1.26 9.65 -33.11
CA PHE A 102 1.00 8.22 -32.97
C PHE A 102 0.50 7.61 -34.28
N LYS A 103 -0.39 8.28 -35.02
CA LYS A 103 -0.85 7.80 -36.32
C LYS A 103 0.31 7.67 -37.31
N ALA A 104 1.10 8.72 -37.45
CA ALA A 104 2.27 8.76 -38.33
C ALA A 104 3.26 7.62 -38.02
N TYR A 105 3.58 7.40 -36.74
CA TYR A 105 4.60 6.43 -36.33
C TYR A 105 4.08 4.98 -36.20
N MET A 106 2.87 4.80 -35.68
CA MET A 106 2.32 3.48 -35.34
C MET A 106 1.46 2.88 -36.44
N GLU A 107 0.94 3.68 -37.38
CA GLU A 107 0.05 3.21 -38.46
C GLU A 107 0.66 3.48 -39.84
N GLU A 108 1.36 4.60 -40.02
CA GLU A 108 1.86 5.07 -41.33
C GLU A 108 3.38 4.89 -41.51
N GLU A 109 4.03 4.21 -40.57
CA GLU A 109 5.45 3.79 -40.65
C GLU A 109 6.47 4.94 -40.76
N GLN A 110 6.06 6.17 -40.48
CA GLN A 110 6.91 7.35 -40.58
C GLN A 110 7.97 7.40 -39.46
N ASP A 111 9.09 8.08 -39.74
CA ASP A 111 10.23 8.18 -38.83
C ASP A 111 9.98 9.26 -37.76
N ILE A 112 9.84 8.84 -36.49
CA ILE A 112 9.56 9.73 -35.36
C ILE A 112 10.72 10.68 -34.99
N ALA A 113 11.91 10.47 -35.55
CA ALA A 113 13.06 11.35 -35.38
C ALA A 113 13.26 12.34 -36.54
N ASP A 114 12.53 12.17 -37.65
CA ASP A 114 12.62 13.04 -38.83
C ASP A 114 12.00 14.42 -38.54
N MET A 115 12.84 15.46 -38.63
CA MET A 115 12.42 16.84 -38.41
C MET A 115 11.38 17.31 -39.43
N ALA A 116 11.44 16.84 -40.68
CA ALA A 116 10.47 17.23 -41.70
C ALA A 116 9.08 16.70 -41.34
N MET A 117 8.97 15.42 -41.02
CA MET A 117 7.73 14.80 -40.53
C MET A 117 7.21 15.50 -39.25
N LEU A 118 8.07 15.69 -38.24
CA LEU A 118 7.67 16.34 -36.99
C LEU A 118 7.18 17.78 -37.21
N SER A 119 7.81 18.54 -38.11
CA SER A 119 7.39 19.89 -38.47
C SER A 119 6.03 19.92 -39.15
N GLU A 120 5.73 18.92 -39.98
CA GLU A 120 4.42 18.76 -40.61
C GLU A 120 3.33 18.44 -39.59
N MET A 121 3.60 17.53 -38.66
CA MET A 121 2.65 17.22 -37.58
C MET A 121 2.43 18.42 -36.65
N ALA A 122 3.47 19.24 -36.40
CA ALA A 122 3.35 20.48 -35.62
C ALA A 122 2.41 21.48 -36.31
N GLU A 123 2.55 21.66 -37.62
CA GLU A 123 1.72 22.56 -38.42
C GLU A 123 0.28 22.06 -38.54
N CYS A 124 0.08 20.76 -38.83
CA CYS A 124 -1.25 20.15 -38.89
C CYS A 124 -1.99 20.23 -37.55
N ALA A 125 -1.28 20.12 -36.42
CA ALA A 125 -1.85 20.33 -35.09
C ALA A 125 -2.05 21.83 -34.76
N GLY A 126 -1.57 22.76 -35.58
CA GLY A 126 -1.62 24.20 -35.30
C GLY A 126 -0.79 24.59 -34.08
N VAL A 127 0.35 23.93 -33.86
CA VAL A 127 1.31 24.26 -32.79
C VAL A 127 2.20 25.42 -33.24
N MET A 128 2.74 25.36 -34.46
CA MET A 128 3.54 26.40 -35.10
C MET A 128 3.69 26.12 -36.60
N SER A 129 4.24 27.07 -37.36
CA SER A 129 4.56 26.86 -38.79
C SER A 129 5.63 25.78 -38.97
N LYS A 130 5.69 25.14 -40.15
CA LYS A 130 6.77 24.18 -40.47
C LYS A 130 8.17 24.78 -40.24
N ASP A 131 8.41 26.00 -40.72
CA ASP A 131 9.71 26.67 -40.59
C ASP A 131 10.10 26.93 -39.13
N ASP A 132 9.15 27.34 -38.29
CA ASP A 132 9.41 27.57 -36.87
C ASP A 132 9.60 26.26 -36.11
N ALA A 133 8.89 25.20 -36.50
CA ALA A 133 9.11 23.86 -35.95
C ALA A 133 10.51 23.34 -36.27
N ILE A 134 11.00 23.51 -37.50
CA ILE A 134 12.37 23.13 -37.86
C ILE A 134 13.39 23.90 -36.99
N LYS A 135 13.24 25.23 -36.86
CA LYS A 135 14.14 26.03 -35.99
C LYS A 135 14.09 25.59 -34.53
N PHE A 136 12.90 25.31 -34.01
CA PHE A 136 12.72 24.80 -32.66
C PHE A 136 13.43 23.46 -32.47
N LEU A 137 13.24 22.53 -33.40
CA LEU A 137 13.84 21.19 -33.36
C LEU A 137 15.36 21.18 -33.52
N ASP A 138 15.92 22.18 -34.21
CA ASP A 138 17.36 22.39 -34.36
C ASP A 138 18.01 23.07 -33.13
N SER A 139 17.21 23.75 -32.31
CA SER A 139 17.66 24.32 -31.02
C SER A 139 17.63 23.30 -29.88
N ASP A 140 18.08 23.70 -28.69
CA ASP A 140 17.97 22.94 -27.44
C ASP A 140 16.73 23.31 -26.58
N GLU A 141 15.82 24.16 -27.09
CA GLU A 141 14.67 24.62 -26.32
C GLU A 141 13.81 23.44 -25.80
N LEU A 142 13.51 23.40 -24.50
CA LEU A 142 12.77 22.33 -23.80
C LEU A 142 13.52 20.99 -23.67
N LEU A 143 14.79 20.90 -24.06
CA LEU A 143 15.57 19.65 -23.93
C LEU A 143 15.78 19.28 -22.45
N GLU A 144 16.25 20.23 -21.63
CA GLU A 144 16.52 20.00 -20.21
C GLU A 144 15.23 19.62 -19.44
N GLU A 145 14.12 20.28 -19.75
CA GLU A 145 12.81 20.01 -19.16
C GLU A 145 12.33 18.60 -19.48
N VAL A 146 12.48 18.15 -20.73
CA VAL A 146 12.16 16.77 -21.13
C VAL A 146 13.02 15.78 -20.35
N MET A 147 14.34 16.00 -20.26
CA MET A 147 15.24 15.09 -19.55
C MET A 147 14.94 15.04 -18.05
N THR A 148 14.59 16.19 -17.45
CA THR A 148 14.16 16.28 -16.06
C THR A 148 12.88 15.49 -15.81
N GLN A 149 11.86 15.65 -16.67
CA GLN A 149 10.60 14.91 -16.57
C GLN A 149 10.81 13.39 -16.72
N VAL A 150 11.69 12.96 -17.62
CA VAL A 150 12.07 11.54 -17.78
C VAL A 150 12.76 11.02 -16.51
N ALA A 151 13.70 11.78 -15.95
CA ALA A 151 14.39 11.42 -14.71
C ALA A 151 13.42 11.33 -13.52
N GLU A 152 12.49 12.28 -13.40
CA GLU A 152 11.45 12.26 -12.37
C GLU A 152 10.56 11.02 -12.47
N ALA A 153 10.12 10.66 -13.68
CA ALA A 153 9.28 9.48 -13.89
C ALA A 153 10.03 8.21 -13.44
N ARG A 154 11.32 8.08 -13.79
CA ARG A 154 12.17 6.97 -13.35
C ARG A 154 12.39 6.98 -11.83
N GLY A 155 12.64 8.15 -11.23
CA GLY A 155 12.79 8.32 -9.79
C GLY A 155 11.52 7.96 -9.00
N LYS A 156 10.34 8.09 -9.63
CA LYS A 156 9.04 7.64 -9.10
C LYS A 156 8.79 6.13 -9.32
N GLY A 157 9.77 5.38 -9.85
CA GLY A 157 9.69 3.94 -10.05
C GLY A 157 8.98 3.50 -11.34
N VAL A 158 8.75 4.41 -12.29
CA VAL A 158 8.17 4.05 -13.59
C VAL A 158 9.22 3.32 -14.43
N THR A 159 8.99 2.03 -14.70
CA THR A 159 9.90 1.17 -15.48
C THR A 159 9.34 0.78 -16.86
N GLY A 160 8.09 1.12 -17.16
CA GLY A 160 7.43 0.81 -18.42
C GLY A 160 6.22 1.71 -18.68
N VAL A 161 5.86 1.84 -19.96
CA VAL A 161 4.75 2.68 -20.44
C VAL A 161 3.80 1.86 -21.33
N PRO A 162 2.50 2.24 -21.43
CA PRO A 162 1.88 3.42 -20.81
C PRO A 162 1.69 3.27 -19.30
N PHE A 163 1.84 4.38 -18.58
CA PHE A 163 1.65 4.48 -17.14
C PHE A 163 0.88 5.77 -16.84
N THR A 164 -0.31 5.64 -16.27
CA THR A 164 -1.22 6.77 -16.04
C THR A 164 -1.24 7.12 -14.56
N ILE A 165 -1.00 8.39 -14.24
CA ILE A 165 -1.19 8.95 -12.89
C ILE A 165 -2.47 9.79 -12.90
N ILE A 166 -3.38 9.55 -11.95
CA ILE A 166 -4.65 10.29 -11.82
C ILE A 166 -4.65 11.00 -10.46
N ASP A 167 -4.84 12.32 -10.48
CA ASP A 167 -4.80 13.24 -9.32
C ASP A 167 -3.54 13.13 -8.43
N GLY A 168 -2.42 12.66 -9.00
CA GLY A 168 -1.20 12.37 -8.23
C GLY A 168 -1.37 11.27 -7.18
N LYS A 169 -2.50 10.54 -7.19
CA LYS A 169 -2.93 9.58 -6.16
C LYS A 169 -3.03 8.17 -6.68
N TRP A 170 -3.55 7.99 -7.89
CA TRP A 170 -3.74 6.69 -8.49
C TRP A 170 -2.68 6.46 -9.55
N ALA A 171 -2.12 5.25 -9.57
CA ALA A 171 -1.21 4.80 -10.60
C ALA A 171 -1.85 3.61 -11.32
N VAL A 172 -1.95 3.69 -12.64
CA VAL A 172 -2.50 2.63 -13.50
C VAL A 172 -1.41 2.24 -14.48
N SER A 173 -0.90 1.01 -14.33
CA SER A 173 0.14 0.47 -15.20
C SER A 173 -0.46 -0.28 -16.39
N GLY A 174 0.12 -0.07 -17.57
CA GLY A 174 -0.23 -0.74 -18.81
C GLY A 174 -1.40 -0.11 -19.57
N GLY A 175 -1.61 -0.59 -20.79
CA GLY A 175 -2.67 -0.16 -21.71
C GLY A 175 -4.05 -0.65 -21.31
N GLN A 176 -4.52 -0.25 -20.12
CA GLN A 176 -5.80 -0.71 -19.56
C GLN A 176 -7.00 -0.27 -20.43
N MET A 177 -8.04 -1.09 -20.44
CA MET A 177 -9.28 -0.80 -21.17
C MET A 177 -10.16 0.24 -20.45
N ALA A 178 -11.09 0.84 -21.20
CA ALA A 178 -11.99 1.88 -20.68
C ALA A 178 -12.70 1.53 -19.35
N PRO A 179 -13.20 0.29 -19.12
CA PRO A 179 -13.89 -0.05 -17.87
C PRO A 179 -13.05 0.17 -16.60
N VAL A 180 -11.72 0.03 -16.69
CA VAL A 180 -10.82 0.28 -15.55
C VAL A 180 -10.85 1.76 -15.17
N TYR A 181 -10.73 2.64 -16.17
CA TYR A 181 -10.78 4.09 -15.96
C TYR A 181 -12.16 4.56 -15.50
N VAL A 182 -13.25 4.02 -16.06
CA VAL A 182 -14.63 4.32 -15.63
C VAL A 182 -14.83 4.00 -14.15
N LYS A 183 -14.33 2.86 -13.66
CA LYS A 183 -14.40 2.52 -12.23
C LYS A 183 -13.67 3.55 -11.36
N ILE A 184 -12.50 4.02 -11.81
CA ILE A 184 -11.73 5.04 -11.09
C ILE A 184 -12.47 6.37 -11.09
N PHE A 185 -13.00 6.81 -12.24
CA PHE A 185 -13.72 8.07 -12.38
C PHE A 185 -14.98 8.13 -11.54
N ASN A 186 -15.78 7.07 -11.53
CA ASN A 186 -16.94 6.97 -10.63
C ASN A 186 -16.52 7.09 -9.16
N LYS A 187 -15.43 6.42 -8.77
CA LYS A 187 -14.91 6.52 -7.40
C LYS A 187 -14.44 7.92 -7.03
N LEU A 188 -13.83 8.65 -7.97
CA LEU A 188 -13.43 10.05 -7.77
C LEU A 188 -14.64 10.97 -7.68
N ALA A 189 -15.64 10.78 -8.54
CA ALA A 189 -16.88 11.55 -8.55
C ALA A 189 -17.68 11.40 -7.24
N SER A 190 -17.79 10.18 -6.72
CA SER A 190 -18.41 9.93 -5.42
C SER A 190 -17.62 10.52 -4.25
N ALA A 191 -16.34 10.85 -4.45
CA ALA A 191 -15.50 11.48 -3.44
C ALA A 191 -15.57 13.04 -3.48
N GLN A 192 -15.88 13.64 -4.64
CA GLN A 192 -16.00 15.09 -4.83
C GLN A 192 -17.39 15.66 -4.48
N SER A 193 -18.44 14.83 -4.37
CA SER A 193 -19.78 15.26 -3.92
C SER A 193 -19.93 15.46 -2.40
N GLY A 194 -18.80 15.48 -1.66
CA GLY A 194 -18.68 16.06 -0.32
C GLY A 194 -17.63 17.18 -0.36
N PRO A 195 -17.73 18.22 0.49
CA PRO A 195 -16.87 19.41 0.38
C PRO A 195 -15.36 19.05 0.44
N ASP A 196 -14.63 19.40 -0.62
CA ASP A 196 -13.17 19.31 -0.82
C ASP A 196 -12.37 19.72 0.44
N VAL A 197 -11.40 19.00 1.01
CA VAL A 197 -10.32 18.10 0.57
C VAL A 197 -9.16 18.78 -0.17
N GLN A 198 -8.35 19.50 0.60
CA GLN A 198 -6.92 19.61 0.31
C GLN A 198 -6.07 19.57 1.61
N CYS A 199 -5.73 18.36 2.07
CA CYS A 199 -4.40 18.08 2.60
C CYS A 199 -4.13 16.56 2.60
N SER A 200 -3.21 16.20 1.71
CA SER A 200 -2.62 14.89 1.49
C SER A 200 -1.73 14.43 2.66
N LYS A 201 -1.47 13.11 2.70
CA LYS A 201 -0.50 12.38 3.54
C LYS A 201 -0.91 12.12 5.01
N ARG A 202 -1.64 11.02 5.26
CA ARG A 202 -1.53 10.20 6.51
C ARG A 202 -2.45 8.95 6.58
N LEU A 203 -3.09 8.54 5.49
CA LEU A 203 -4.09 7.48 5.52
C LEU A 203 -3.58 6.08 5.13
N THR A 204 -2.27 5.90 5.03
CA THR A 204 -1.61 4.59 4.89
C THR A 204 -1.49 3.83 6.23
N ASN A 205 -1.63 4.51 7.38
CA ASN A 205 -1.21 3.93 8.66
C ASN A 205 -2.10 2.77 9.16
N ALA A 206 -3.42 2.83 9.03
CA ALA A 206 -4.29 1.76 9.54
C ALA A 206 -4.09 0.42 8.79
N TYR A 207 -3.81 0.48 7.48
CA TYR A 207 -3.55 -0.70 6.64
C TYR A 207 -2.10 -1.19 6.74
N LEU A 208 -1.13 -0.28 6.89
CA LEU A 208 0.26 -0.64 7.20
C LEU A 208 0.36 -1.31 8.59
N LEU A 209 -0.42 -0.86 9.57
CA LEU A 209 -0.51 -1.49 10.89
C LEU A 209 -1.22 -2.84 10.85
N SER A 210 -2.29 -2.96 10.05
CA SER A 210 -2.91 -4.26 9.77
C SER A 210 -1.91 -5.23 9.13
N PHE A 211 -1.04 -4.73 8.25
CA PHE A 211 0.04 -5.50 7.61
C PHE A 211 1.13 -5.88 8.62
N LEU A 212 1.54 -4.98 9.51
CA LEU A 212 2.55 -5.27 10.54
C LEU A 212 2.07 -6.31 11.58
N VAL A 213 0.80 -6.29 11.98
CA VAL A 213 0.17 -7.33 12.83
C VAL A 213 0.01 -8.66 12.08
N VAL A 214 -0.09 -8.64 10.75
CA VAL A 214 -0.02 -9.87 9.93
C VAL A 214 1.43 -10.34 9.76
N CYS A 215 2.42 -9.45 9.76
CA CYS A 215 3.82 -9.84 9.78
C CYS A 215 4.21 -10.53 11.11
N THR A 216 3.55 -10.22 12.24
CA THR A 216 3.82 -10.95 13.50
C THR A 216 3.39 -12.41 13.45
N THR A 217 2.37 -12.76 12.64
CA THR A 217 2.00 -14.17 12.41
C THR A 217 3.03 -14.92 11.55
N SER A 218 3.87 -14.18 10.81
CA SER A 218 4.89 -14.75 9.93
C SER A 218 6.16 -15.18 10.67
N ILE A 219 6.37 -14.78 11.93
CA ILE A 219 7.52 -15.23 12.75
C ILE A 219 7.35 -16.69 13.21
N PHE A 220 6.10 -17.14 13.36
CA PHE A 220 5.82 -18.54 13.71
C PHE A 220 6.09 -19.51 12.56
N SER A 221 6.02 -19.07 11.29
CA SER A 221 6.25 -19.96 10.14
C SER A 221 7.71 -20.45 10.01
N PRO A 222 8.75 -19.62 10.19
CA PRO A 222 10.13 -20.07 10.30
C PRO A 222 10.36 -21.00 11.48
N VAL A 223 9.80 -20.68 12.67
CA VAL A 223 9.98 -21.51 13.88
C VAL A 223 9.35 -22.90 13.69
N VAL A 224 8.13 -22.97 13.14
CA VAL A 224 7.46 -24.23 12.82
C VAL A 224 8.18 -25.00 11.72
N ARG A 225 8.78 -24.31 10.72
CA ARG A 225 9.60 -24.97 9.69
C ARG A 225 10.88 -25.57 10.28
N VAL A 226 11.59 -24.83 11.14
CA VAL A 226 12.80 -25.34 11.81
C VAL A 226 12.47 -26.61 12.61
N LEU A 227 11.36 -26.59 13.38
CA LEU A 227 10.87 -27.77 14.10
C LEU A 227 10.43 -28.94 13.19
N HIS A 228 10.05 -28.67 11.93
CA HIS A 228 9.62 -29.70 10.98
C HIS A 228 10.77 -30.29 10.16
N PHE A 229 11.85 -29.53 9.92
CA PHE A 229 12.95 -29.93 9.05
C PHE A 229 14.17 -30.49 9.81
N ASP A 230 14.43 -30.06 11.05
CA ASP A 230 15.67 -30.43 11.77
C ASP A 230 15.53 -31.64 12.72
N GLY A 231 14.38 -32.32 12.75
CA GLY A 231 14.08 -33.33 13.79
C GLY A 231 13.84 -32.66 15.15
N GLU A 232 13.62 -33.41 16.23
CA GLU A 232 13.46 -32.85 17.60
C GLU A 232 14.80 -32.25 18.07
N PRO A 233 15.04 -30.93 17.95
CA PRO A 233 16.32 -30.34 18.28
C PRO A 233 16.35 -30.13 19.79
N HIS A 234 17.32 -30.68 20.49
CA HIS A 234 17.47 -30.42 21.92
C HIS A 234 18.24 -29.11 22.13
N TYR A 235 17.63 -28.14 22.81
CA TYR A 235 18.22 -26.81 23.00
C TYR A 235 19.04 -26.73 24.29
N VAL A 236 20.11 -25.94 24.30
CA VAL A 236 21.06 -25.89 25.44
C VAL A 236 20.41 -25.36 26.74
N SER A 237 19.31 -24.62 26.64
CA SER A 237 18.54 -24.12 27.78
C SER A 237 17.25 -24.90 28.06
N GLU A 238 17.03 -26.03 27.39
CA GLU A 238 15.84 -26.86 27.53
C GLU A 238 16.00 -27.89 28.66
N ASP A 239 15.15 -27.79 29.68
CA ASP A 239 15.08 -28.75 30.80
C ASP A 239 13.99 -29.84 30.58
N GLY A 240 13.13 -29.67 29.56
CA GLY A 240 11.96 -30.53 29.26
C GLY A 240 12.03 -31.26 27.90
N THR A 241 10.95 -31.95 27.55
CA THR A 241 10.74 -32.60 26.24
C THR A 241 10.02 -31.67 25.24
N ILE A 242 9.34 -30.65 25.75
CA ILE A 242 8.66 -29.63 24.94
C ILE A 242 9.43 -28.32 25.09
N PRO A 243 10.07 -27.81 24.01
CA PRO A 243 10.87 -26.61 24.11
C PRO A 243 10.02 -25.36 24.25
N TYR A 244 10.43 -24.47 25.16
CA TYR A 244 9.88 -23.12 25.26
C TYR A 244 10.22 -22.31 24.02
N ILE A 245 9.32 -21.42 23.60
CA ILE A 245 9.57 -20.44 22.54
C ILE A 245 10.79 -19.58 22.88
N SER A 246 10.92 -19.22 24.15
CA SER A 246 12.03 -18.43 24.67
C SER A 246 13.39 -19.15 24.56
N ASP A 247 13.41 -20.49 24.68
CA ASP A 247 14.63 -21.29 24.50
C ASP A 247 15.04 -21.41 23.03
N ILE A 248 14.07 -21.64 22.14
CA ILE A 248 14.30 -21.64 20.69
C ILE A 248 14.83 -20.26 20.23
N GLY A 249 14.25 -19.20 20.78
CA GLY A 249 14.67 -17.82 20.54
C GLY A 249 16.05 -17.47 21.12
N ALA A 250 16.51 -18.16 22.16
CA ALA A 250 17.82 -17.91 22.77
C ALA A 250 18.99 -18.50 21.96
N ASP A 251 18.73 -19.52 21.14
CA ASP A 251 19.76 -20.28 20.41
C ASP A 251 19.84 -19.88 18.92
N ILE A 252 19.38 -20.73 17.99
CA ILE A 252 19.60 -20.57 16.54
C ILE A 252 18.89 -19.33 15.98
N LEU A 253 17.75 -18.95 16.56
CA LEU A 253 16.87 -17.91 16.01
C LEU A 253 16.98 -16.54 16.70
N LYS A 254 18.03 -16.28 17.48
CA LYS A 254 18.12 -15.06 18.31
C LYS A 254 17.92 -13.73 17.54
N PRO A 255 18.59 -13.48 16.39
CA PRO A 255 18.34 -12.24 15.64
C PRO A 255 16.90 -12.13 15.14
N LEU A 256 16.32 -13.24 14.68
CA LEU A 256 14.94 -13.28 14.19
C LEU A 256 13.93 -13.06 15.33
N PHE A 257 14.20 -13.64 16.50
CA PHE A 257 13.37 -13.50 17.69
C PHE A 257 13.33 -12.05 18.20
N ILE A 258 14.48 -11.37 18.25
CA ILE A 258 14.57 -9.95 18.62
C ILE A 258 13.82 -9.06 17.64
N VAL A 259 14.02 -9.27 16.32
CA VAL A 259 13.31 -8.52 15.28
C VAL A 259 11.80 -8.74 15.41
N GLY A 260 11.39 -9.98 15.63
CA GLY A 260 9.99 -10.35 15.79
C GLY A 260 9.31 -9.70 17.00
N CYS A 261 9.97 -9.76 18.16
CA CYS A 261 9.53 -9.09 19.38
C CYS A 261 9.45 -7.57 19.20
N SER A 262 10.43 -6.96 18.50
CA SER A 262 10.47 -5.52 18.22
C SER A 262 9.30 -5.08 17.32
N ILE A 263 9.05 -5.80 16.23
CA ILE A 263 7.91 -5.52 15.34
C ILE A 263 6.59 -5.65 16.10
N THR A 264 6.45 -6.70 16.92
CA THR A 264 5.24 -6.96 17.71
C THR A 264 4.99 -5.85 18.72
N ALA A 265 6.00 -5.49 19.52
CA ALA A 265 5.93 -4.43 20.51
C ALA A 265 5.55 -3.06 19.90
N VAL A 266 6.25 -2.66 18.83
CA VAL A 266 5.99 -1.39 18.14
C VAL A 266 4.58 -1.38 17.53
N SER A 267 4.16 -2.47 16.90
CA SER A 267 2.85 -2.56 16.27
C SER A 267 1.71 -2.49 17.29
N PHE A 268 1.87 -3.13 18.45
CA PHE A 268 0.89 -3.08 19.53
C PHE A 268 0.71 -1.65 20.06
N VAL A 269 1.80 -0.96 20.38
CA VAL A 269 1.77 0.43 20.86
C VAL A 269 1.18 1.37 19.81
N LEU A 270 1.63 1.26 18.56
CA LEU A 270 1.15 2.10 17.47
C LEU A 270 -0.35 1.88 17.19
N SER A 271 -0.87 0.65 17.33
CA SER A 271 -2.29 0.37 17.13
C SER A 271 -3.16 1.19 18.07
N LEU A 272 -2.81 1.24 19.37
CA LEU A 272 -3.53 2.04 20.37
C LEU A 272 -3.38 3.55 20.15
N ILE A 273 -2.19 4.02 19.76
CA ILE A 273 -1.96 5.44 19.42
C ILE A 273 -2.82 5.85 18.21
N VAL A 274 -2.92 4.99 17.20
CA VAL A 274 -3.73 5.27 16.01
C VAL A 274 -5.22 5.22 16.34
N GLU A 275 -5.70 4.27 17.15
CA GLU A 275 -7.09 4.28 17.62
C GLU A 275 -7.42 5.59 18.34
N ARG A 276 -6.56 6.03 19.27
CA ARG A 276 -6.70 7.30 19.99
C ARG A 276 -6.77 8.49 19.02
N PHE A 277 -5.86 8.53 18.05
CA PHE A 277 -5.81 9.58 17.05
C PHE A 277 -7.08 9.60 16.17
N LEU A 278 -7.56 8.43 15.74
CA LEU A 278 -8.76 8.28 14.92
C LEU A 278 -10.03 8.70 15.69
N ARG A 279 -10.13 8.36 16.98
CA ARG A 279 -11.22 8.80 17.88
C ARG A 279 -11.21 10.32 18.05
N HIS A 280 -10.05 10.91 18.30
CA HIS A 280 -9.91 12.36 18.45
C HIS A 280 -10.33 13.12 17.17
N HIS A 281 -10.09 12.52 16.01
CA HIS A 281 -10.49 13.09 14.71
C HIS A 281 -11.88 12.66 14.24
N GLY A 282 -12.69 12.02 15.08
CA GLY A 282 -14.07 11.63 14.77
C GLY A 282 -14.20 10.62 13.63
N ARG A 283 -13.17 9.79 13.40
CA ARG A 283 -13.18 8.67 12.45
C ARG A 283 -13.49 7.33 13.10
N LEU A 284 -13.38 7.28 14.42
CA LEU A 284 -13.96 6.27 15.29
C LEU A 284 -14.91 7.00 16.26
N TYR A 285 -15.80 6.26 16.90
CA TYR A 285 -16.72 6.81 17.89
C TYR A 285 -15.95 7.58 18.99
N PRO A 286 -16.22 8.89 19.17
CA PRO A 286 -15.43 9.73 20.05
C PRO A 286 -15.72 9.45 21.53
N ASP A 287 -14.76 9.77 22.38
CA ASP A 287 -14.93 9.70 23.83
C ASP A 287 -15.78 10.88 24.30
N LEU A 288 -17.00 10.60 24.78
CA LEU A 288 -17.89 11.63 25.28
C LEU A 288 -17.44 12.11 26.67
N ARG A 289 -16.83 11.24 27.46
CA ARG A 289 -16.49 11.53 28.87
C ARG A 289 -14.98 11.56 29.09
N LYS A 290 -14.55 12.31 30.12
CA LYS A 290 -13.12 12.40 30.49
C LYS A 290 -12.52 11.03 30.86
N ARG A 291 -13.30 10.16 31.50
CA ARG A 291 -12.84 8.83 31.94
C ARG A 291 -12.41 7.91 30.79
N GLU A 292 -13.13 7.92 29.66
CA GLU A 292 -12.79 7.11 28.48
C GLU A 292 -11.42 7.54 27.94
N ARG A 293 -11.17 8.85 27.89
CA ARG A 293 -9.86 9.39 27.49
C ARG A 293 -8.74 8.99 28.45
N VAL A 294 -9.01 8.98 29.75
CA VAL A 294 -8.04 8.54 30.76
C VAL A 294 -7.70 7.06 30.57
N PHE A 295 -8.69 6.20 30.38
CA PHE A 295 -8.46 4.78 30.11
C PHE A 295 -7.65 4.56 28.82
N SER A 296 -7.95 5.29 27.76
CA SER A 296 -7.21 5.23 26.49
C SER A 296 -5.72 5.57 26.69
N TRP A 297 -5.41 6.64 27.43
CA TRP A 297 -4.03 7.01 27.74
C TRP A 297 -3.32 6.01 28.65
N LEU A 298 -4.02 5.49 29.67
CA LEU A 298 -3.48 4.44 30.55
C LEU A 298 -3.19 3.14 29.78
N ALA A 299 -4.03 2.79 28.78
CA ALA A 299 -3.80 1.65 27.92
C ALA A 299 -2.53 1.81 27.06
N ILE A 300 -2.28 3.01 26.52
CA ILE A 300 -1.07 3.34 25.75
C ILE A 300 0.19 3.30 26.64
N LEU A 301 0.12 3.85 27.86
CA LEU A 301 1.25 3.81 28.79
C LEU A 301 1.59 2.36 29.18
N ALA A 302 0.58 1.55 29.48
CA ALA A 302 0.75 0.15 29.82
C ALA A 302 1.27 -0.68 28.64
N SER A 303 0.84 -0.40 27.40
CA SER A 303 1.36 -1.09 26.22
C SER A 303 2.82 -0.75 25.95
N PHE A 304 3.26 0.47 26.25
CA PHE A 304 4.68 0.84 26.16
C PHE A 304 5.53 0.04 27.16
N MET A 305 5.07 -0.11 28.41
CA MET A 305 5.74 -0.97 29.40
C MET A 305 5.78 -2.43 28.93
N GLY A 306 4.66 -2.95 28.43
CA GLY A 306 4.58 -4.31 27.90
C GLY A 306 5.52 -4.52 26.71
N GLY A 307 5.51 -3.60 25.73
CA GLY A 307 6.38 -3.65 24.56
C GLY A 307 7.86 -3.55 24.90
N ALA A 308 8.24 -2.70 25.85
CA ALA A 308 9.61 -2.65 26.38
C ALA A 308 10.01 -3.98 27.05
N GLY A 309 9.12 -4.56 27.86
CA GLY A 309 9.33 -5.89 28.45
C GLY A 309 9.57 -6.97 27.40
N LEU A 310 8.77 -6.99 26.32
CA LEU A 310 8.90 -7.96 25.22
C LEU A 310 10.23 -7.83 24.46
N ILE A 311 10.68 -6.61 24.20
CA ILE A 311 11.97 -6.38 23.53
C ILE A 311 13.12 -6.78 24.47
N LEU A 312 13.08 -6.35 25.73
CA LEU A 312 14.16 -6.60 26.69
C LEU A 312 14.29 -8.10 27.01
N LEU A 313 13.20 -8.85 27.17
CA LEU A 313 13.26 -10.30 27.37
C LEU A 313 13.85 -11.04 26.15
N SER A 314 13.69 -10.50 24.94
CA SER A 314 14.30 -11.08 23.73
C SER A 314 15.82 -10.85 23.65
N ILE A 315 16.31 -9.76 24.25
CA ILE A 315 17.74 -9.42 24.29
C ILE A 315 18.43 -10.19 25.42
N PHE A 316 17.87 -10.11 26.62
CA PHE A 316 18.30 -10.82 27.82
C PHE A 316 17.69 -12.23 27.82
N ASP A 317 18.34 -13.13 27.10
CA ASP A 317 17.86 -14.50 26.82
C ASP A 317 17.95 -15.45 28.03
N THR A 318 17.29 -16.61 27.91
CA THR A 318 17.30 -17.69 28.91
C THR A 318 18.67 -18.38 29.04
N LYS A 319 19.60 -18.19 28.10
CA LYS A 319 20.93 -18.82 28.13
C LYS A 319 21.96 -18.03 28.94
N ARG A 320 21.95 -16.70 28.84
CA ARG A 320 22.97 -15.81 29.42
C ARG A 320 22.45 -15.00 30.59
N HIS A 321 21.14 -14.71 30.63
CA HIS A 321 20.56 -13.74 31.56
C HIS A 321 19.21 -14.18 32.13
N VAL A 322 19.10 -15.43 32.61
CA VAL A 322 17.87 -16.07 33.14
C VAL A 322 17.06 -15.17 34.08
N SER A 323 17.71 -14.58 35.09
CA SER A 323 17.02 -13.74 36.09
C SER A 323 16.45 -12.44 35.49
N ALA A 324 17.20 -11.81 34.58
CA ALA A 324 16.74 -10.63 33.86
C ALA A 324 15.58 -10.99 32.91
N HIS A 325 15.70 -12.11 32.18
CA HIS A 325 14.64 -12.63 31.31
C HIS A 325 13.32 -12.79 32.07
N ARG A 326 13.35 -13.50 33.21
CA ARG A 326 12.15 -13.73 34.05
C ARG A 326 11.55 -12.42 34.57
N SER A 327 12.39 -11.46 34.95
CA SER A 327 11.93 -10.14 35.39
C SER A 327 11.21 -9.38 34.26
N PHE A 328 11.79 -9.37 33.06
CA PHE A 328 11.17 -8.72 31.89
C PHE A 328 9.93 -9.45 31.36
N LEU A 329 9.87 -10.77 31.51
CA LEU A 329 8.66 -11.56 31.26
C LEU A 329 7.49 -11.12 32.14
N VAL A 330 7.72 -10.89 33.45
CA VAL A 330 6.68 -10.34 34.35
C VAL A 330 6.25 -8.94 33.91
N VAL A 331 7.22 -8.06 33.57
CA VAL A 331 6.93 -6.70 33.06
C VAL A 331 6.07 -6.76 31.80
N PHE A 332 6.39 -7.67 30.87
CA PHE A 332 5.61 -7.90 29.66
C PHE A 332 4.17 -8.33 29.97
N ILE A 333 3.99 -9.39 30.78
CA ILE A 333 2.67 -9.93 31.14
C ILE A 333 1.81 -8.86 31.82
N VAL A 334 2.35 -8.19 32.84
CA VAL A 334 1.63 -7.15 33.58
C VAL A 334 1.30 -5.95 32.68
N GLY A 335 2.24 -5.49 31.86
CA GLY A 335 2.03 -4.38 30.94
C GLY A 335 0.93 -4.65 29.91
N VAL A 336 0.95 -5.83 29.29
CA VAL A 336 -0.10 -6.26 28.34
C VAL A 336 -1.45 -6.42 29.03
N ALA A 337 -1.49 -7.06 30.20
CA ALA A 337 -2.73 -7.27 30.95
C ALA A 337 -3.37 -5.93 31.36
N LEU A 338 -2.59 -5.00 31.91
CA LEU A 338 -3.09 -3.66 32.25
C LEU A 338 -3.57 -2.90 31.02
N SER A 339 -2.84 -2.97 29.91
CA SER A 339 -3.25 -2.34 28.65
C SER A 339 -4.58 -2.90 28.14
N ALA A 340 -4.75 -4.22 28.18
CA ALA A 340 -5.99 -4.88 27.78
C ALA A 340 -7.16 -4.50 28.70
N ILE A 341 -6.96 -4.49 30.02
CA ILE A 341 -7.98 -4.08 31.00
C ILE A 341 -8.47 -2.65 30.73
N PHE A 342 -7.55 -1.70 30.54
CA PHE A 342 -7.92 -0.31 30.26
C PHE A 342 -8.61 -0.15 28.89
N THR A 343 -8.16 -0.88 27.87
CA THR A 343 -8.81 -0.92 26.55
C THR A 343 -10.24 -1.44 26.64
N ILE A 344 -10.46 -2.56 27.36
CA ILE A 344 -11.79 -3.12 27.56
C ILE A 344 -12.66 -2.15 28.35
N ALA A 345 -12.13 -1.53 29.41
CA ALA A 345 -12.85 -0.55 30.21
C ALA A 345 -13.33 0.63 29.35
N GLU A 346 -12.45 1.20 28.52
CA GLU A 346 -12.79 2.24 27.54
C GLU A 346 -13.97 1.82 26.66
N TYR A 347 -13.89 0.65 26.02
CA TYR A 347 -14.93 0.17 25.11
C TYR A 347 -16.24 -0.20 25.81
N VAL A 348 -16.20 -0.75 27.02
CA VAL A 348 -17.40 -1.04 27.81
C VAL A 348 -18.15 0.25 28.11
N TRP A 349 -17.45 1.29 28.53
CA TRP A 349 -18.08 2.59 28.81
C TRP A 349 -18.60 3.24 27.54
N LEU A 350 -17.84 3.20 26.45
CA LEU A 350 -18.27 3.68 25.14
C LEU A 350 -19.53 2.95 24.65
N SER A 351 -19.62 1.63 24.81
CA SER A 351 -20.79 0.85 24.39
C SER A 351 -22.07 1.21 25.15
N LYS A 352 -21.95 1.73 26.39
CA LYS A 352 -23.11 2.20 27.17
C LYS A 352 -23.65 3.53 26.64
N ASP A 353 -22.77 4.37 26.12
CA ASP A 353 -23.11 5.66 25.52
C ASP A 353 -23.62 5.47 24.07
N TYR A 354 -23.15 4.44 23.34
CA TYR A 354 -23.58 4.09 21.98
C TYR A 354 -24.35 2.75 21.90
N ARG A 355 -25.51 2.67 22.56
CA ARG A 355 -26.28 1.40 22.71
C ARG A 355 -26.73 0.78 21.38
N ASP A 356 -26.96 1.60 20.36
CA ASP A 356 -27.46 1.15 19.06
C ASP A 356 -26.37 0.58 18.14
N VAL A 357 -25.09 0.71 18.52
CA VAL A 357 -23.94 0.28 17.71
C VAL A 357 -23.47 -1.11 18.15
N ARG A 358 -23.99 -2.15 17.48
CA ARG A 358 -23.65 -3.55 17.78
C ARG A 358 -22.15 -3.87 17.61
N GLN A 359 -21.45 -3.17 16.71
CA GLN A 359 -20.03 -3.40 16.41
C GLN A 359 -19.13 -3.15 17.62
N LEU A 360 -19.39 -2.07 18.38
CA LEU A 360 -18.64 -1.76 19.61
C LEU A 360 -18.85 -2.84 20.67
N LYS A 361 -20.08 -3.35 20.77
CA LYS A 361 -20.42 -4.43 21.70
C LYS A 361 -19.69 -5.73 21.36
N THR A 362 -19.68 -6.12 20.09
CA THR A 362 -18.96 -7.31 19.62
C THR A 362 -17.45 -7.17 19.86
N ALA A 363 -16.86 -6.00 19.56
CA ALA A 363 -15.43 -5.76 19.75
C ALA A 363 -14.98 -5.96 21.20
N TYR A 364 -15.67 -5.36 22.17
CA TYR A 364 -15.25 -5.45 23.57
C TYR A 364 -15.52 -6.84 24.17
N ILE A 365 -16.60 -7.52 23.78
CA ILE A 365 -16.89 -8.87 24.28
C ILE A 365 -15.81 -9.84 23.81
N LEU A 366 -15.44 -9.78 22.53
CA LEU A 366 -14.38 -10.62 21.98
C LEU A 366 -13.05 -10.35 22.69
N LYS A 367 -12.67 -9.09 22.85
CA LYS A 367 -11.46 -8.69 23.60
C LYS A 367 -11.49 -9.17 25.05
N ALA A 368 -12.62 -9.05 25.73
CA ALA A 368 -12.77 -9.46 27.12
C ALA A 368 -12.64 -10.99 27.30
N ILE A 369 -13.23 -11.78 26.40
CA ILE A 369 -13.11 -13.24 26.43
C ILE A 369 -11.65 -13.66 26.23
N ILE A 370 -11.01 -13.17 25.16
CA ILE A 370 -9.62 -13.54 24.85
C ILE A 370 -8.68 -13.11 25.98
N THR A 371 -8.84 -11.89 26.51
CA THR A 371 -8.01 -11.37 27.60
C THR A 371 -8.20 -12.17 28.89
N SER A 372 -9.44 -12.54 29.22
CA SER A 372 -9.71 -13.34 30.43
C SER A 372 -9.04 -14.72 30.35
N ILE A 373 -9.12 -15.37 29.18
CA ILE A 373 -8.43 -16.65 28.93
C ILE A 373 -6.92 -16.46 29.07
N LEU A 374 -6.35 -15.42 28.45
CA LEU A 374 -4.91 -15.12 28.52
C LEU A 374 -4.44 -14.87 29.96
N VAL A 375 -5.19 -14.15 30.79
CA VAL A 375 -4.84 -13.91 32.20
C VAL A 375 -4.85 -15.22 32.99
N ILE A 376 -5.86 -16.07 32.80
CA ILE A 376 -5.94 -17.37 33.47
C ILE A 376 -4.75 -18.25 33.07
N LEU A 377 -4.46 -18.33 31.77
CA LEU A 377 -3.33 -19.10 31.27
C LEU A 377 -1.98 -18.53 31.74
N ALA A 378 -1.82 -17.20 31.82
CA ALA A 378 -0.60 -16.58 32.32
C ALA A 378 -0.37 -16.88 33.81
N ILE A 379 -1.43 -16.95 34.62
CA ILE A 379 -1.33 -17.38 36.02
C ILE A 379 -0.92 -18.85 36.10
N ALA A 380 -1.56 -19.72 35.31
CA ALA A 380 -1.20 -21.14 35.25
C ALA A 380 0.26 -21.31 34.80
N PHE A 381 0.68 -20.58 33.77
CA PHE A 381 2.05 -20.58 33.28
C PHE A 381 3.04 -20.13 34.35
N ALA A 382 2.73 -19.07 35.11
CA ALA A 382 3.61 -18.60 36.19
C ALA A 382 3.82 -19.64 37.30
N VAL A 383 2.84 -20.51 37.56
CA VAL A 383 2.95 -21.63 38.50
C VAL A 383 3.75 -22.78 37.88
N GLU A 384 3.38 -23.21 36.68
CA GLU A 384 3.97 -24.36 35.99
C GLU A 384 5.41 -24.12 35.55
N LEU A 385 5.81 -22.86 35.32
CA LEU A 385 7.20 -22.46 35.02
C LEU A 385 8.21 -22.93 36.08
N TYR A 386 7.76 -23.22 37.31
CA TYR A 386 8.60 -23.74 38.39
C TYR A 386 8.22 -25.16 38.84
N ALA A 387 7.15 -25.73 38.29
CA ALA A 387 6.60 -27.01 38.73
C ALA A 387 6.75 -28.10 37.68
N ASN A 388 6.54 -27.81 36.40
CA ASN A 388 6.58 -28.79 35.32
C ASN A 388 6.94 -28.14 33.98
N ASP A 389 8.16 -28.40 33.52
CA ASP A 389 8.71 -27.75 32.32
C ASP A 389 7.92 -28.06 31.04
N ASN A 390 7.40 -29.28 30.91
CA ASN A 390 6.61 -29.67 29.74
C ASN A 390 5.27 -28.92 29.69
N VAL A 391 4.61 -28.78 30.83
CA VAL A 391 3.33 -28.05 30.92
C VAL A 391 3.57 -26.55 30.73
N GLY A 392 4.65 -26.01 31.30
CA GLY A 392 5.08 -24.64 31.09
C GLY A 392 5.32 -24.32 29.61
N GLY A 393 6.05 -25.17 28.90
CA GLY A 393 6.29 -25.02 27.46
C GLY A 393 4.99 -24.99 26.64
N VAL A 394 4.07 -25.93 26.88
CA VAL A 394 2.75 -25.94 26.21
C VAL A 394 1.98 -24.66 26.48
N LEU A 395 1.95 -24.19 27.73
CA LEU A 395 1.25 -22.98 28.10
C LEU A 395 1.84 -21.74 27.42
N GLU A 396 3.17 -21.62 27.32
CA GLU A 396 3.82 -20.52 26.61
C GLU A 396 3.39 -20.46 25.13
N TRP A 397 3.39 -21.60 24.44
CA TRP A 397 2.94 -21.70 23.06
C TRP A 397 1.48 -21.29 22.89
N VAL A 398 0.59 -21.83 23.73
CA VAL A 398 -0.84 -21.50 23.69
C VAL A 398 -1.07 -20.01 23.96
N ILE A 399 -0.37 -19.44 24.93
CA ILE A 399 -0.42 -18.00 25.25
C ILE A 399 0.05 -17.18 24.06
N ALA A 400 1.16 -17.55 23.40
CA ALA A 400 1.70 -16.82 22.27
C ALA A 400 0.71 -16.78 21.07
N PHE A 401 0.04 -17.89 20.77
CA PHE A 401 -1.01 -17.93 19.74
C PHE A 401 -2.24 -17.10 20.13
N LEU A 402 -2.73 -17.24 21.36
CA LEU A 402 -3.88 -16.46 21.84
C LEU A 402 -3.57 -14.96 21.93
N TYR A 403 -2.34 -14.59 22.30
CA TYR A 403 -1.89 -13.19 22.30
C TYR A 403 -1.87 -12.62 20.87
N THR A 404 -1.49 -13.42 19.88
CA THR A 404 -1.60 -13.05 18.48
C THR A 404 -3.05 -12.80 18.06
N LEU A 405 -3.99 -13.66 18.47
CA LEU A 405 -5.42 -13.43 18.24
C LEU A 405 -5.92 -12.17 18.93
N PHE A 406 -5.44 -11.87 20.15
CA PHE A 406 -5.72 -10.62 20.82
C PHE A 406 -5.24 -9.41 20.01
N LEU A 407 -4.00 -9.43 19.48
CA LEU A 407 -3.50 -8.33 18.65
C LEU A 407 -4.33 -8.14 17.37
N LEU A 408 -4.81 -9.22 16.76
CA LEU A 408 -5.70 -9.16 15.58
C LEU A 408 -7.04 -8.47 15.87
N THR A 409 -7.49 -8.40 17.12
CA THR A 409 -8.70 -7.63 17.47
C THR A 409 -8.53 -6.13 17.24
N PHE A 410 -7.32 -5.58 17.33
CA PHE A 410 -7.06 -4.17 17.00
C PHE A 410 -7.14 -3.90 15.50
N VAL A 411 -6.86 -4.90 14.65
CA VAL A 411 -7.08 -4.80 13.21
C VAL A 411 -8.57 -4.66 12.91
N TYR A 412 -9.42 -5.40 13.62
CA TYR A 412 -10.87 -5.27 13.51
C TYR A 412 -11.34 -3.86 13.89
N ASP A 413 -10.83 -3.32 15.01
CA ASP A 413 -11.19 -1.99 15.49
C ASP A 413 -10.75 -0.88 14.52
N LEU A 414 -9.52 -0.95 14.02
CA LEU A 414 -9.03 0.00 13.02
C LEU A 414 -9.81 -0.06 11.70
N ARG A 415 -10.32 -1.25 11.32
CA ARG A 415 -11.20 -1.40 10.15
C ARG A 415 -12.53 -0.69 10.30
N LEU A 416 -13.03 -0.43 11.51
CA LEU A 416 -14.25 0.35 11.72
C LEU A 416 -14.11 1.79 11.21
N SER A 417 -12.89 2.32 11.10
CA SER A 417 -12.62 3.65 10.51
C SER A 417 -12.59 3.66 8.97
N LYS A 418 -12.78 2.50 8.32
CA LYS A 418 -12.73 2.37 6.86
C LYS A 418 -13.93 3.07 6.22
N GLY A 419 -13.65 4.06 5.40
CA GLY A 419 -14.68 4.86 4.73
C GLY A 419 -15.45 5.78 5.68
N VAL A 420 -14.90 6.05 6.87
CA VAL A 420 -15.39 7.09 7.80
C VAL A 420 -14.47 8.32 7.67
N HIS A 421 -15.06 9.45 7.33
CA HIS A 421 -14.42 10.74 7.12
C HIS A 421 -14.11 11.45 8.44
N LYS A 422 -13.19 12.41 8.39
CA LYS A 422 -12.78 13.19 9.57
C LYS A 422 -13.98 13.97 10.11
N HIS A 423 -14.21 13.87 11.42
CA HIS A 423 -15.34 14.45 12.15
C HIS A 423 -16.73 13.89 11.82
N GLU A 424 -16.83 12.85 11.00
CA GLU A 424 -18.13 12.26 10.64
C GLU A 424 -18.88 11.72 11.87
N LEU A 425 -18.15 11.20 12.86
CA LEU A 425 -18.71 10.70 14.12
C LEU A 425 -18.59 11.70 15.28
N SER A 426 -18.12 12.93 15.04
CA SER A 426 -17.83 13.90 16.11
C SER A 426 -19.06 14.35 16.89
N ASP A 427 -20.25 14.31 16.28
CA ASP A 427 -21.51 14.71 16.93
C ASP A 427 -22.17 13.59 17.74
N GLY A 428 -21.53 12.41 17.82
CA GLY A 428 -22.04 11.26 18.56
C GLY A 428 -23.31 10.64 17.96
N LYS A 429 -23.71 11.01 16.74
CA LYS A 429 -24.83 10.39 16.03
C LYS A 429 -24.41 9.04 15.44
N PRO A 430 -25.27 7.99 15.52
CA PRO A 430 -25.02 6.73 14.83
C PRO A 430 -24.89 6.94 13.32
N LEU A 431 -24.10 6.09 12.66
CA LEU A 431 -24.11 6.01 11.19
C LEU A 431 -25.53 5.67 10.74
N ALA A 432 -26.07 6.42 9.77
CA ALA A 432 -27.29 6.03 9.09
C ALA A 432 -27.11 4.61 8.50
N PRO A 433 -28.14 3.75 8.50
CA PRO A 433 -28.02 2.42 7.92
C PRO A 433 -27.52 2.53 6.48
N ARG A 434 -26.38 1.87 6.16
CA ARG A 434 -25.99 1.70 4.77
C ARG A 434 -27.07 0.86 4.11
N GLU A 435 -27.67 1.40 3.05
CA GLU A 435 -28.51 0.59 2.16
C GLU A 435 -27.69 -0.64 1.72
N PRO A 436 -28.28 -1.85 1.79
CA PRO A 436 -27.55 -3.05 1.42
C PRO A 436 -27.10 -2.92 -0.04
N GLU A 437 -25.82 -3.19 -0.29
CA GLU A 437 -25.28 -3.39 -1.65
C GLU A 437 -26.17 -4.40 -2.35
N MET A 438 -27.02 -3.93 -3.27
CA MET A 438 -27.71 -4.84 -4.19
C MET A 438 -26.63 -5.57 -4.97
N GLN A 439 -26.47 -6.86 -4.65
CA GLN A 439 -25.77 -7.82 -5.48
C GLN A 439 -26.45 -7.81 -6.87
N GLN A 440 -25.84 -7.11 -7.82
CA GLN A 440 -26.19 -7.27 -9.23
C GLN A 440 -25.45 -8.51 -9.74
N VAL A 441 -26.25 -9.55 -9.96
CA VAL A 441 -25.97 -10.76 -10.75
C VAL A 441 -25.66 -10.39 -12.20
#